data_AF-A0A7S4NN68-F1
#
_entry.id   AF-A0A7S4NN68-F1
#
_cell.length_a   1.000
_cell.length_b   1.000
_cell.length_c   1.000
_cell.angle_alpha   90.00
_cell.angle_beta   90.00
_cell.angle_gamma   90.00
#
_symmetry.space_group_name_H-M   'P 1'
#
loop_
_entity.id
_entity.type
_entity.pdbx_description
1 polymer ?
#
loop_
_entity_poly.entity_id
_entity_poly.type
_entity_poly.pdbx_seq_one_letter_code
_entity_poly.pdbx_strand_id
1 'polypeptide(L)'
;CLIECGCLHLVIPVIDGFVAIQPLGDQGGGVDYALISRRGWRRAGARYLTRGGDNLGEVANFVECEQIVGRDHEVMSYVQTRGSIPLFWTQPAGKKMKPACM
;
A
#
# COMPACT_ATOMS: atom_id res chain seq x y z
N CYS A 1 -2.83 -13.29 21.73
CA CYS A 1 -3.45 -11.96 21.49
C CYS A 1 -4.94 -12.14 21.10
N LEU A 2 -5.76 -11.09 20.95
CA LEU A 2 -7.20 -11.22 20.65
C LEU A 2 -7.51 -12.12 19.43
N ILE A 3 -6.60 -12.17 18.45
CA ILE A 3 -6.67 -13.04 17.28
C ILE A 3 -6.57 -14.52 17.69
N GLU A 4 -5.60 -14.88 18.52
CA GLU A 4 -5.38 -16.25 19.00
C GLU A 4 -6.48 -16.72 19.97
N CYS A 5 -7.15 -15.78 20.64
CA CYS A 5 -8.26 -16.07 21.56
C CYS A 5 -9.62 -16.26 20.85
N GLY A 6 -9.68 -16.24 19.51
CA GLY A 6 -10.92 -16.37 18.75
C GLY A 6 -11.83 -15.13 18.77
N CYS A 7 -11.36 -14.00 19.30
CA CYS A 7 -12.11 -12.75 19.41
C CYS A 7 -12.01 -11.88 18.15
N LEU A 8 -12.04 -12.49 16.96
CA LEU A 8 -11.85 -11.79 15.68
C LEU A 8 -12.90 -10.70 15.42
N HIS A 9 -14.11 -10.84 15.97
CA HIS A 9 -15.19 -9.86 15.85
C HIS A 9 -14.87 -8.50 16.51
N LEU A 10 -13.89 -8.45 17.42
CA LEU A 10 -13.42 -7.21 18.05
C LEU A 10 -12.26 -6.56 17.28
N VAL A 11 -11.74 -7.23 16.24
CA VAL A 11 -10.57 -6.77 15.49
C VAL A 11 -11.05 -6.15 14.19
N ILE A 12 -11.04 -4.81 14.12
CA ILE A 12 -11.41 -4.07 12.90
C ILE A 12 -10.11 -3.71 12.16
N PRO A 13 -9.89 -4.23 10.94
CA PRO A 13 -8.72 -3.87 10.14
C PRO A 13 -8.81 -2.42 9.68
N VAL A 14 -7.68 -1.71 9.71
CA VAL A 14 -7.54 -0.33 9.23
C VAL A 14 -6.40 -0.28 8.22
N ILE A 15 -6.53 0.57 7.21
CA ILE A 15 -5.49 0.81 6.22
C ILE A 15 -4.82 2.17 6.44
N ASP A 16 -3.54 2.24 6.12
CA ASP A 16 -2.85 3.51 5.92
C ASP A 16 -2.69 3.75 4.41
N GLY A 17 -3.12 4.90 3.93
CA GLY A 17 -3.15 5.22 2.50
C GLY A 17 -4.25 6.21 2.15
N PHE A 18 -5.05 5.88 1.15
CA PHE A 18 -6.06 6.79 0.59
C PHE A 18 -7.31 6.02 0.15
N VAL A 19 -8.47 6.65 0.30
CA VAL A 19 -9.75 6.16 -0.22
C VAL A 19 -10.51 7.36 -0.77
N ALA A 20 -10.92 7.29 -2.02
CA ALA A 20 -11.94 8.17 -2.58
C ALA A 20 -12.88 7.37 -3.45
N ILE A 21 -14.16 7.73 -3.39
CA ILE A 21 -15.23 7.15 -4.20
C ILE A 21 -15.95 8.33 -4.85
N GLN A 22 -16.09 8.29 -6.17
CA GLN A 22 -16.73 9.32 -6.95
C GLN A 22 -17.63 8.70 -8.02
N PRO A 23 -18.85 9.21 -8.20
CA PRO A 23 -19.68 8.82 -9.34
C PRO A 23 -19.05 9.37 -10.63
N LEU A 24 -19.01 8.55 -11.66
CA LEU A 24 -18.66 8.88 -13.04
C LEU A 24 -19.96 9.04 -13.84
N GLY A 25 -20.21 10.26 -14.32
CA GLY A 25 -21.30 10.60 -15.26
C GLY A 25 -22.44 11.42 -14.65
N ASP A 26 -23.08 12.24 -15.49
CA ASP A 26 -24.09 13.23 -15.05
C ASP A 26 -25.55 12.80 -15.26
N GLN A 27 -25.84 11.67 -15.94
CA GLN A 27 -27.23 11.34 -16.34
C GLN A 27 -27.51 9.83 -16.33
N GLY A 28 -28.27 9.36 -15.34
CA GLY A 28 -29.18 8.20 -15.46
C GLY A 28 -28.61 6.78 -15.32
N GLY A 29 -27.30 6.59 -15.28
CA GLY A 29 -26.67 5.29 -15.07
C GLY A 29 -25.31 5.43 -14.43
N GLY A 30 -25.29 5.82 -13.15
CA GLY A 30 -24.08 6.17 -12.42
C GLY A 30 -23.10 5.01 -12.37
N VAL A 31 -21.89 5.24 -12.89
CA VAL A 31 -20.76 4.34 -12.70
C VAL A 31 -20.04 4.79 -11.45
N ASP A 32 -19.89 3.93 -10.44
CA ASP A 32 -19.10 4.28 -9.27
C ASP A 32 -17.63 4.00 -9.53
N TYR A 33 -16.77 4.99 -9.28
CA TYR A 33 -15.33 4.84 -9.32
C TYR A 33 -14.73 4.98 -7.93
N ALA A 34 -14.02 3.97 -7.48
CA ALA A 34 -13.22 4.05 -6.28
C ALA A 34 -11.73 3.99 -6.61
N LEU A 35 -10.95 4.83 -5.93
CA LEU A 35 -9.50 4.76 -5.90
C LEU A 35 -9.05 4.51 -4.47
N ILE A 36 -8.44 3.35 -4.25
CA ILE A 36 -7.95 2.92 -2.94
C ILE A 36 -6.43 2.76 -3.04
N SER A 37 -5.69 3.32 -2.09
CA SER A 37 -4.26 2.99 -1.93
C SER A 37 -4.01 2.46 -0.53
N ARG A 38 -3.18 1.42 -0.43
CA ARG A 38 -2.86 0.70 0.82
C ARG A 38 -1.36 0.55 0.96
N ARG A 39 -0.80 1.09 2.03
CA ARG A 39 0.63 0.97 2.35
C ARG A 39 0.90 -0.32 3.11
N GLY A 40 1.88 -1.09 2.64
CA GLY A 40 2.33 -2.31 3.29
C GLY A 40 3.00 -2.03 4.64
N TRP A 41 2.63 -2.81 5.66
CA TRP A 41 3.16 -2.68 7.02
C TRP A 41 4.44 -3.51 7.26
N ARG A 42 4.67 -4.54 6.44
CA ARG A 42 5.70 -5.59 6.65
C ARG A 42 7.13 -5.04 6.68
N ARG A 43 7.39 -3.96 5.94
CA ARG A 43 8.67 -3.24 5.91
C ARG A 43 8.49 -1.72 6.02
N ALA A 44 7.70 -1.30 6.99
CA ALA A 44 7.53 0.11 7.32
C ALA A 44 8.77 0.65 8.07
N GLY A 45 9.19 1.88 7.75
CA GLY A 45 10.30 2.53 8.44
C GLY A 45 10.66 3.87 7.81
N ALA A 46 11.53 4.65 8.48
CA ALA A 46 11.94 5.95 7.96
C ALA A 46 12.61 5.80 6.58
N ARG A 47 12.25 6.66 5.62
CA ARG A 47 12.72 6.65 4.21
C ARG A 47 14.24 6.57 4.04
N TYR A 48 14.98 7.05 5.03
CA TYR A 48 16.46 7.10 5.03
C TYR A 48 17.11 5.94 5.78
N LEU A 49 16.33 5.06 6.40
CA LEU A 49 16.82 3.87 7.10
C LEU A 49 16.37 2.60 6.38
N THR A 50 15.17 2.63 5.80
CA THR A 50 14.53 1.47 5.18
C THR A 50 14.37 1.70 3.69
N ARG A 51 15.21 1.03 2.90
CA ARG A 51 15.10 0.92 1.44
C ARG A 51 15.29 -0.55 1.06
N GLY A 52 15.15 -0.83 -0.23
CA GLY A 52 15.41 -2.17 -0.77
C GLY A 52 14.49 -3.26 -0.24
N GLY A 53 14.88 -4.50 -0.52
CA GLY A 53 14.32 -5.72 0.04
C GLY A 53 15.05 -6.20 1.29
N ASP A 54 14.41 -7.08 2.05
CA ASP A 54 15.05 -7.89 3.09
C ASP A 54 15.09 -9.39 2.75
N ASN A 55 15.59 -10.19 3.69
CA ASN A 55 15.74 -11.63 3.57
C ASN A 55 14.41 -12.39 3.50
N LEU A 56 13.29 -11.73 3.81
CA LEU A 56 11.94 -12.28 3.67
C LEU A 56 11.28 -11.89 2.34
N GLY A 57 11.98 -11.11 1.50
CA GLY A 57 11.48 -10.64 0.21
C GLY A 57 10.60 -9.39 0.30
N GLU A 58 10.50 -8.78 1.48
CA GLU A 58 9.65 -7.61 1.67
C GLU A 58 10.37 -6.36 1.19
N VAL A 59 9.73 -5.57 0.32
CA VAL A 59 10.29 -4.30 -0.15
C VAL A 59 9.81 -3.13 0.70
N ALA A 60 10.71 -2.21 1.00
CA ALA A 60 10.37 -0.99 1.74
C ALA A 60 9.42 -0.10 0.93
N ASN A 61 8.54 0.64 1.60
CA ASN A 61 7.57 1.56 0.97
C ASN A 61 6.65 0.88 -0.07
N PHE A 62 6.31 -0.39 0.13
CA PHE A 62 5.33 -1.10 -0.68
C PHE A 62 3.95 -0.43 -0.58
N VAL A 63 3.29 -0.22 -1.71
CA VAL A 63 1.92 0.30 -1.81
C VAL A 63 1.20 -0.41 -2.95
N GLU A 64 -0.03 -0.82 -2.68
CA GLU A 64 -0.99 -1.23 -3.69
C GLU A 64 -1.96 -0.07 -3.97
N CYS A 65 -2.20 0.23 -5.24
CA CYS A 65 -3.22 1.15 -5.68
C CYS A 65 -4.25 0.36 -6.49
N GLU A 66 -5.50 0.40 -6.05
CA GLU A 66 -6.61 -0.31 -6.65
C GLU A 66 -7.63 0.67 -7.19
N GLN A 67 -7.99 0.49 -8.46
CA GLN A 67 -9.05 1.20 -9.14
C GLN A 67 -10.25 0.25 -9.26
N ILE A 68 -11.39 0.64 -8.71
CA ILE A 68 -12.62 -0.15 -8.75
C ILE A 68 -13.65 0.63 -9.57
N VAL A 69 -14.28 -0.04 -10.52
CA VAL A 69 -15.36 0.51 -11.33
C VAL A 69 -16.59 -0.37 -11.13
N GLY A 70 -17.67 0.20 -10.65
CA GLY A 70 -18.96 -0.47 -10.48
C GLY A 70 -20.01 0.11 -11.41
N ARG A 71 -20.79 -0.74 -12.08
CA ARG A 71 -21.98 -0.33 -12.84
C ARG A 71 -23.04 -1.41 -12.71
N ASP A 72 -24.23 -1.04 -12.22
CA ASP A 72 -25.36 -1.96 -12.01
C ASP A 72 -24.96 -3.19 -11.15
N HIS A 73 -24.78 -4.35 -11.78
CA HIS A 73 -24.39 -5.61 -11.13
C HIS A 73 -22.97 -6.07 -11.47
N GLU A 74 -22.22 -5.27 -12.23
CA GLU A 74 -20.85 -5.57 -12.64
C GLU A 74 -19.85 -4.72 -11.87
N VAL A 75 -18.80 -5.36 -11.38
CA VAL A 75 -17.70 -4.70 -10.65
C VAL A 75 -16.38 -5.19 -11.25
N MET A 76 -15.52 -4.23 -11.60
CA MET A 76 -14.16 -4.48 -12.07
C MET A 76 -13.17 -3.89 -11.07
N SER A 77 -12.06 -4.59 -10.85
CA SER A 77 -10.95 -4.11 -10.04
C SER A 77 -9.64 -4.25 -10.82
N TYR A 78 -8.80 -3.22 -10.76
CA TYR A 78 -7.47 -3.21 -11.33
C TYR A 78 -6.46 -2.72 -10.29
N VAL A 79 -5.44 -3.53 -10.03
CA VAL A 79 -4.42 -3.28 -9.00
C VAL A 79 -3.07 -2.99 -9.64
N GLN A 80 -2.43 -1.92 -9.19
CA GLN A 80 -1.04 -1.59 -9.50
C GLN A 80 -0.22 -1.53 -8.22
N THR A 81 1.02 -2.01 -8.28
CA THR A 81 1.94 -2.00 -7.13
C THR A 81 3.10 -1.04 -7.36
N ARG A 82 3.56 -0.39 -6.30
CA ARG A 82 4.83 0.35 -6.24
C ARG A 82 5.59 0.00 -4.98
N GLY A 83 6.91 0.14 -5.01
CA GLY A 83 7.75 -0.14 -3.84
C GLY A 83 9.20 0.26 -4.08
N SER A 84 10.05 0.01 -3.10
CA SER A 84 11.49 0.07 -3.30
C SER A 84 11.93 -1.01 -4.29
N ILE A 85 13.03 -0.76 -4.98
CA ILE A 85 13.67 -1.74 -5.85
C ILE A 85 13.97 -3.00 -5.02
N PRO A 86 13.68 -4.22 -5.51
CA PRO A 86 13.86 -5.47 -4.77
C PRO A 86 15.34 -5.89 -4.74
N LEU A 87 16.22 -5.02 -4.22
CA LEU A 87 17.63 -5.29 -3.97
C LEU A 87 17.88 -5.25 -2.47
N PHE A 88 18.72 -6.16 -1.96
CA PHE A 88 19.11 -6.13 -0.56
C PHE A 88 19.69 -4.77 -0.18
N TRP A 89 19.21 -4.20 0.91
CA TRP A 89 19.66 -2.90 1.39
C TRP A 89 20.08 -2.96 2.85
N THR A 90 21.26 -2.41 3.12
CA THR A 90 21.80 -2.21 4.45
C THR A 90 22.40 -0.82 4.54
N GLN A 91 22.06 -0.05 5.57
CA GLN A 91 22.68 1.26 5.82
C GLN A 91 23.51 1.19 7.12
N PRO A 92 24.84 1.32 7.05
CA PRO A 92 25.67 1.39 8.25
C PRO A 92 25.30 2.63 9.09
N ALA A 93 25.14 2.43 10.40
CA ALA A 93 24.89 3.52 11.34
C ALA A 93 26.02 4.57 11.28
N GLY A 94 25.66 5.86 11.29
CA GLY A 94 26.64 6.97 11.36
C GLY A 94 27.20 7.48 10.02
N LYS A 95 26.85 6.92 8.87
CA LYS A 95 27.23 7.51 7.57
C LYS A 95 26.35 8.72 7.22
N LYS A 96 26.99 9.83 6.83
CA LYS A 96 26.30 11.05 6.37
C LYS A 96 25.37 10.73 5.20
N MET A 97 24.21 11.38 5.22
CA MET A 97 23.09 11.22 4.31
C MET A 97 23.35 11.88 2.96
N LYS A 98 24.43 11.52 2.26
CA LYS A 98 24.67 11.88 0.86
C LYS A 98 25.43 10.74 0.17
N PRO A 99 25.00 10.26 -1.01
CA PRO A 99 25.93 9.61 -1.92
C PRO A 99 27.02 10.65 -2.25
N ALA A 100 28.29 10.24 -2.30
CA ALA A 100 29.27 11.06 -2.99
C ALA A 100 28.81 11.16 -4.45
N CYS A 101 28.55 12.38 -4.92
CA CYS A 101 28.54 12.63 -6.35
C CYS A 101 29.96 12.33 -6.81
N MET A 102 30.10 11.37 -7.72
CA MET A 102 31.33 11.24 -8.52
C MET A 102 31.38 12.39 -9.52
#